data_AF-A0A6P1I9A5-F1
#
_entry.id   AF-A0A6P1I9A5-F1
#
_cell.length_a   1.000
_cell.length_b   1.000
_cell.length_c   1.000
_cell.angle_alpha   90.00
_cell.angle_beta   90.00
_cell.angle_gamma   90.00
#
_symmetry.space_group_name_H-M   'P 1'
#
loop_
_entity.id
_entity.type
_entity.pdbx_description
1 polymer ?
#
loop_
_entity_poly.entity_id
_entity_poly.type
_entity_poly.pdbx_seq_one_letter_code
_entity_poly.pdbx_strand_id
1 'polypeptide(L)' 'MSFALETGQVHKALIEALGGAVKHEVTVPARVVETVRELLAEGSLRRRDARAVHRMLQRLRVDTAT' A
#
# COMPACT_ATOMS: atom_id res chain seq x y z
N MET A 1 -4.13 25.28 -2.97
CA MET A 1 -4.42 24.34 -4.07
C MET A 1 -4.32 22.94 -3.47
N SER A 2 -5.38 22.47 -2.84
CA SER A 2 -5.39 21.18 -2.16
C SER A 2 -5.67 20.12 -3.21
N PHE A 3 -4.67 19.30 -3.52
CA PHE A 3 -4.83 18.12 -4.36
C PHE A 3 -5.75 17.13 -3.64
N ALA A 4 -7.06 17.33 -3.75
CA ALA A 4 -8.04 16.31 -3.44
C ALA A 4 -7.97 15.29 -4.57
N LEU A 5 -6.89 14.50 -4.59
CA LEU A 5 -6.88 13.24 -5.30
C LEU A 5 -8.08 12.47 -4.77
N GLU A 6 -9.08 12.23 -5.62
CA GLU A 6 -10.24 11.41 -5.29
C GLU A 6 -9.74 10.15 -4.59
N THR A 7 -9.99 10.07 -3.28
CA THR A 7 -9.28 9.16 -2.37
C THR A 7 -9.40 7.71 -2.85
N GLY A 8 -10.52 7.38 -3.51
CA GLY A 8 -10.76 6.06 -4.11
C GLY A 8 -9.88 5.70 -5.32
N GLN A 9 -9.46 6.66 -6.15
CA GLN A 9 -8.53 6.39 -7.27
C GLN A 9 -7.11 6.11 -6.76
N VAL A 10 -6.69 6.82 -5.72
CA VAL A 10 -5.39 6.59 -5.05
C VAL A 10 -5.35 5.21 -4.41
N HIS A 11 -6.45 4.80 -3.76
CA HIS A 11 -6.54 3.45 -3.16
C HIS A 11 -6.42 2.34 -4.19
N LYS A 12 -7.09 2.48 -5.34
CA LYS A 12 -7.03 1.48 -6.40
C LYS A 12 -5.61 1.36 -6.97
N ALA A 13 -4.99 2.49 -7.32
CA ALA A 13 -3.63 2.51 -7.84
C ALA A 13 -2.61 1.92 -6.84
N LEU A 14 -2.78 2.20 -5.54
CA LEU A 14 -1.96 1.62 -4.48
C LEU A 14 -2.10 0.10 -4.41
N ILE A 15 -3.34 -0.42 -4.46
CA ILE A 15 -3.59 -1.86 -4.43
C ILE A 15 -3.01 -2.55 -5.67
N GLU A 16 -3.14 -1.94 -6.85
CA GLU A 16 -2.56 -2.46 -8.09
C GLU A 16 -1.02 -2.48 -8.03
N ALA A 17 -0.40 -1.42 -7.52
CA ALA A 17 1.05 -1.34 -7.35
C ALA A 17 1.58 -2.39 -6.36
N LEU A 18 0.93 -2.53 -5.20
CA LEU A 18 1.28 -3.56 -4.21
C LEU A 18 1.05 -4.98 -4.75
N GLY A 19 -0.03 -5.18 -5.50
CA GLY A 19 -0.32 -6.44 -6.17
C GLY A 19 0.71 -6.80 -7.24
N GLY A 20 1.15 -5.81 -8.02
CA GLY A 20 2.25 -5.96 -8.96
C GLY A 20 3.55 -6.31 -8.26
N ALA A 21 3.88 -5.60 -7.17
CA ALA A 21 5.09 -5.86 -6.40
C ALA A 21 5.10 -7.27 -5.78
N VAL A 22 3.98 -7.74 -5.22
CA VAL A 22 3.85 -9.13 -4.72
C VAL A 22 3.95 -10.13 -5.87
N LYS A 23 3.29 -9.87 -7.00
CA LYS A 23 3.26 -10.79 -8.16
C LYS A 23 4.64 -10.96 -8.80
N HIS A 24 5.40 -9.87 -8.88
CA HIS A 24 6.72 -9.84 -9.51
C HIS A 24 7.87 -9.97 -8.50
N GLU A 25 7.57 -10.27 -7.23
CA GLU A 25 8.53 -10.40 -6.13
C GLU A 25 9.49 -9.20 -6.03
N VAL A 26 8.97 -8.01 -6.34
CA VAL A 26 9.74 -6.76 -6.31
C VAL A 26 10.00 -6.39 -4.86
N THR A 27 11.27 -6.11 -4.58
CA THR A 27 11.71 -5.57 -3.31
C THR A 27 11.21 -4.13 -3.16
N VAL A 28 10.41 -3.88 -2.12
CA VAL A 28 9.82 -2.56 -1.84
C VAL A 28 10.52 -1.93 -0.64
N PRO A 29 10.93 -0.66 -0.70
CA PRO A 29 11.57 0.02 0.42
C PRO A 29 10.69 0.01 1.68
N ALA A 30 11.31 -0.20 2.85
CA ALA A 30 10.61 -0.18 4.13
C ALA A 30 9.78 1.09 4.34
N ARG A 31 10.29 2.26 3.93
CA ARG A 31 9.57 3.55 4.02
C ARG A 31 8.21 3.53 3.34
N VAL A 32 8.11 2.90 2.17
CA VAL A 32 6.83 2.78 1.44
C VAL A 32 5.86 1.89 2.20
N VAL A 33 6.35 0.79 2.78
CA VAL A 33 5.54 -0.11 3.60
C VAL A 33 5.04 0.59 4.87
N GLU A 34 5.88 1.41 5.52
CA GLU A 34 5.49 2.22 6.67
C GLU A 34 4.37 3.21 6.32
N THR A 35 4.53 3.98 5.25
CA THR A 35 3.49 4.93 4.80
C THR A 35 2.16 4.24 4.49
N VAL A 36 2.20 3.05 3.87
CA VAL A 36 0.98 2.28 3.61
C VAL A 36 0.33 1.79 4.91
N ARG A 37 1.11 1.43 5.94
CA ARG A 37 0.59 1.06 7.25
C ARG A 37 -0.05 2.25 7.98
N GLU A 38 0.54 3.43 7.88
CA GLU A 38 -0.03 4.67 8.42
C GLU A 38 -1.38 4.97 7.76
N LEU A 39 -1.45 4.93 6.43
CA LEU A 39 -2.70 5.13 5.68
C LEU A 39 -3.79 4.10 6.05
N LEU A 40 -3.40 2.86 6.36
CA LEU A 40 -4.33 1.84 6.88
C LEU A 40 -4.83 2.18 8.28
N ALA A 41 -3.95 2.67 9.16
CA ALA A 41 -4.28 3.04 10.54
C ALA A 41 -5.20 4.27 10.60
N GLU A 42 -5.03 5.22 9.68
CA GLU A 42 -5.91 6.40 9.53
C GLU A 42 -7.32 6.04 9.04
N GLY A 43 -7.56 4.78 8.67
CA GLY A 43 -8.87 4.33 8.18
C GLY A 43 -9.24 4.92 6.82
N SER A 44 -8.25 5.41 6.06
CA SER A 44 -8.44 6.01 4.74
C SER A 44 -9.05 5.00 3.74
N LEU A 45 -8.77 3.70 3.93
CA LEU A 45 -9.23 2.61 3.05
C LEU A 45 -10.56 1.99 3.51
N ARG A 46 -11.40 1.58 2.54
CA ARG A 46 -12.57 0.74 2.83
C ARG A 46 -12.12 -0.56 3.50
N ARG A 47 -12.88 -1.08 4.47
CA ARG A 47 -12.54 -2.31 5.24
C ARG A 47 -12.11 -3.50 4.37
N ARG A 48 -12.73 -3.70 3.21
CA ARG A 48 -12.39 -4.78 2.27
C ARG A 48 -10.98 -4.60 1.70
N ASP A 49 -10.67 -3.38 1.30
CA ASP A 49 -9.41 -3.01 0.67
C ASP A 49 -8.28 -3.00 1.70
N ALA A 50 -8.55 -2.50 2.91
CA ALA A 50 -7.62 -2.57 4.04
C ALA A 50 -7.17 -4.02 4.34
N ARG A 51 -8.09 -4.99 4.31
CA ARG A 51 -7.76 -6.42 4.47
C ARG A 51 -6.94 -6.98 3.31
N ALA A 52 -7.17 -6.51 2.09
CA ALA A 52 -6.40 -6.94 0.92
C ALA A 52 -4.96 -6.41 1.01
N VAL A 53 -4.81 -5.11 1.30
CA VAL A 53 -3.52 -4.44 1.50
C VAL A 53 -2.74 -5.10 2.65
N HIS A 54 -3.39 -5.37 3.78
CA HIS A 54 -2.73 -6.04 4.92
C HIS A 54 -2.15 -7.41 4.54
N ARG A 55 -2.89 -8.21 3.76
CA ARG A 55 -2.41 -9.50 3.25
C ARG A 55 -1.27 -9.35 2.24
N MET A 56 -1.28 -8.30 1.42
CA MET A 56 -0.19 -8.01 0.49
C MET A 56 1.08 -7.59 1.22
N LEU A 57 0.97 -6.74 2.25
CA LEU A 57 2.09 -6.29 3.07
C LEU A 57 2.82 -7.46 3.76
N GLN A 58 2.10 -8.52 4.15
CA GLN A 58 2.71 -9.72 4.73
C GLN A 58 3.49 -10.56 3.71
N ARG A 59 3.24 -10.38 2.41
CA ARG A 59 3.86 -11.14 1.33
C ARG A 59 4.92 -10.34 0.55
N LEU A 60 5.03 -9.06 0.84
CA LEU A 60 5.99 -8.17 0.21
C LEU A 60 7.40 -8.48 0.68
N ARG A 61 8.34 -8.53 -0.26
CA ARG A 61 9.76 -8.47 0.06
C ARG A 61 10.09 -7.03 0.40
N VAL A 62 10.48 -6.79 1.64
CA VAL A 62 10.81 -5.46 2.13
C VAL A 62 12.32 -5.29 2.09
N ASP A 63 12.76 -4.24 1.42
CA ASP A 63 14.15 -3.80 1.50
C ASP A 63 14.35 -3.15 2.87
N THR A 64 15.14 -3.81 3.71
CA THR A 64 15.58 -3.26 4.99
C THR A 64 16.97 -2.65 4.89
N ALA A 65 17.45 -2.38 3.67
CA ALA A 65 18.71 -1.65 3.49
C ALA A 65 18.49 -0.20 3.94
N THR A 66 18.96 0.06 5.15
CA THR A 66 19.06 1.35 5.84
C THR A 66 19.68 2.44 4.98
#